data_AF-C7X4U4-F1
#
_entry.id   AF-C7X4U4-F1
#
_cell.length_a   1.000
_cell.length_b   1.000
_cell.length_c   1.000
_cell.angle_alpha   90.00
_cell.angle_beta   90.00
_cell.angle_gamma   90.00
#
_symmetry.space_group_name_H-M   'P 1'
#
loop_
_entity.id
_entity.type
_entity.pdbx_description
1 polymer ?
#
loop_
_entity_poly.entity_id
_entity_poly.type
_entity_poly.pdbx_seq_one_letter_code
_entity_poly.pdbx_strand_id
1 'polypeptide(L)'
;MNMSELSKTNGTTTSANNRAEVTHISRNGLILWVKDREYYLPYDKFPWFKRAAVDDVFNVQLLGRERIRWDALDVDLSLSIIANPDKYPLVSK
;
A
#
# COMPACT_ATOMS: atom_id res chain seq x y z
N MET A 1 -17.18 15.67 -37.28
CA MET A 1 -17.43 14.25 -36.95
C MET A 1 -17.51 14.16 -35.45
N ASN A 2 -18.72 13.92 -34.93
CA ASN A 2 -19.01 13.84 -33.51
C ASN A 2 -18.70 12.41 -33.04
N MET A 3 -17.89 12.26 -31.99
CA MET A 3 -17.83 11.06 -31.16
C MET A 3 -17.98 11.54 -29.72
N SER A 4 -19.21 11.74 -29.33
CA SER A 4 -19.63 11.84 -27.95
C SER A 4 -19.61 10.44 -27.30
N GLU A 5 -19.24 10.42 -26.02
CA GLU A 5 -19.45 9.36 -25.01
C GLU A 5 -18.35 8.31 -24.79
N LEU A 6 -17.64 8.50 -23.66
CA LEU A 6 -17.21 7.55 -22.60
C LEU A 6 -16.00 8.21 -21.91
N SER A 7 -16.01 8.72 -20.68
CA SER A 7 -16.77 8.34 -19.49
C SER A 7 -17.08 9.56 -18.62
N LYS A 8 -18.31 9.63 -18.13
CA LYS A 8 -18.62 10.34 -16.89
C LYS A 8 -18.25 9.42 -15.75
N THR A 9 -17.24 9.77 -14.98
CA THR A 9 -17.21 9.41 -13.55
C THR A 9 -17.03 10.70 -12.77
N ASN A 10 -18.00 10.98 -11.91
CA ASN A 10 -17.92 12.04 -10.92
C ASN A 10 -16.84 11.67 -9.91
N GLY A 11 -15.57 11.91 -10.26
CA GLY A 11 -14.46 11.76 -9.34
C GLY A 11 -14.43 12.98 -8.44
N THR A 12 -15.07 12.88 -7.27
CA THR A 12 -14.78 13.77 -6.15
C THR A 12 -13.27 13.94 -6.06
N THR A 13 -12.78 15.18 -6.15
CA THR A 13 -11.37 15.53 -5.96
C THR A 13 -10.98 15.12 -4.54
N THR A 14 -10.66 13.84 -4.36
CA THR A 14 -10.03 13.34 -3.15
C THR A 14 -8.69 14.02 -3.15
N SER A 15 -8.54 14.99 -2.25
CA SER A 15 -7.28 15.68 -1.98
C SER A 15 -6.13 14.70 -2.20
N ALA A 16 -5.18 15.06 -3.07
CA ALA A 16 -4.06 14.21 -3.47
C ALA A 16 -3.25 13.66 -2.26
N ASN A 17 -3.50 14.21 -1.07
CA ASN A 17 -2.80 13.99 0.19
C ASN A 17 -3.34 12.81 1.02
N ASN A 18 -4.34 12.06 0.54
CA ASN A 18 -4.91 10.91 1.27
C ASN A 18 -4.79 9.59 0.48
N ARG A 19 -3.58 9.29 0.01
CA ARG A 19 -3.26 8.05 -0.70
C ARG A 19 -2.06 7.36 -0.05
N ALA A 20 -1.99 6.05 -0.24
CA ALA A 20 -0.82 5.25 0.02
C ALA A 20 -0.21 4.85 -1.33
N GLU A 21 1.10 4.80 -1.41
CA GLU A 21 1.84 4.46 -2.62
C GLU A 21 3.08 3.65 -2.24
N VAL A 22 3.37 2.58 -2.98
CA VAL A 22 4.70 1.96 -2.93
C VAL A 22 5.59 2.72 -3.90
N THR A 23 6.67 3.32 -3.42
CA THR A 23 7.55 4.17 -4.24
C THR A 23 8.84 3.47 -4.66
N HIS A 24 9.22 2.40 -3.95
CA HIS A 24 10.43 1.65 -4.25
C HIS A 24 10.32 0.19 -3.80
N ILE A 25 10.92 -0.72 -4.57
CA ILE A 25 11.08 -2.13 -4.24
C ILE A 25 12.56 -2.49 -4.39
N SER A 26 13.10 -3.21 -3.40
CA SER A 26 14.48 -3.66 -3.37
C SER A 26 14.56 -5.16 -3.07
N ARG A 27 15.78 -5.71 -3.02
CA ARG A 27 16.02 -7.11 -2.65
C ARG A 27 15.52 -7.47 -1.24
N ASN A 28 15.49 -6.50 -0.32
CA ASN A 28 15.31 -6.75 1.10
C ASN A 28 14.01 -6.16 1.69
N GLY A 29 13.24 -5.41 0.89
CA GLY A 29 12.07 -4.70 1.37
C GLY A 29 11.53 -3.72 0.34
N LEU A 30 10.50 -2.98 0.74
CA LEU A 30 9.88 -1.91 -0.06
C LEU A 30 9.74 -0.62 0.74
N ILE A 31 9.51 0.50 0.05
CA ILE A 31 9.18 1.79 0.64
C ILE A 31 7.71 2.09 0.38
N LEU A 32 6.96 2.33 1.45
CA LEU A 32 5.58 2.80 1.43
C LEU A 32 5.55 4.29 1.78
N TRP A 33 5.03 5.12 0.89
CA TRP A 33 4.73 6.52 1.16
C TRP A 33 3.25 6.67 1.53
N VAL A 34 2.96 7.29 2.67
CA VAL A 34 1.59 7.56 3.14
C VAL A 34 1.59 8.69 4.15
N LYS A 35 0.66 9.64 4.00
CA LYS A 35 0.55 10.84 4.87
C LYS A 35 1.87 11.62 5.01
N ASP A 36 2.49 11.93 3.87
CA ASP A 36 3.74 12.70 3.78
C ASP A 36 4.92 12.06 4.54
N ARG A 37 4.89 10.73 4.70
CA ARG A 37 5.94 9.96 5.38
C ARG A 37 6.26 8.69 4.61
N GLU A 38 7.54 8.35 4.60
CA GLU A 38 8.04 7.08 4.08
C GLU A 38 8.21 6.07 5.22
N TYR A 39 7.80 4.84 4.94
CA TYR A 39 7.98 3.69 5.81
C TYR A 39 8.74 2.62 5.04
N TYR A 40 9.84 2.16 5.61
CA TYR A 40 10.56 1.00 5.07
C TYR A 40 9.95 -0.29 5.64
N LEU A 41 9.51 -1.17 4.76
CA LEU A 41 8.92 -2.47 5.10
C LEU A 41 9.90 -3.58 4.69
N PRO A 42 10.77 -4.05 5.60
CA PRO A 42 11.71 -5.12 5.29
C PRO A 42 11.01 -6.49 5.25
N TYR A 43 11.45 -7.36 4.36
CA TYR A 43 10.82 -8.67 4.12
C TYR A 43 10.99 -9.68 5.26
N ASP A 44 11.91 -9.45 6.19
CA ASP A 44 12.03 -10.28 7.40
C ASP A 44 10.90 -9.99 8.42
N LYS A 45 10.30 -8.80 8.37
CA LYS A 45 9.12 -8.40 9.16
C LYS A 45 7.81 -8.51 8.38
N PHE A 46 7.87 -8.30 7.07
CA PHE A 46 6.72 -8.32 6.17
C PHE A 46 6.94 -9.33 5.02
N PRO A 47 6.96 -10.65 5.32
CA PRO A 47 7.44 -11.66 4.38
C PRO A 47 6.56 -11.86 3.14
N TRP A 48 5.28 -11.50 3.21
CA TRP A 48 4.31 -11.67 2.12
C TRP A 48 4.72 -10.96 0.83
N PHE A 49 5.45 -9.84 0.94
CA PHE A 49 5.89 -9.07 -0.23
C PHE A 49 7.10 -9.69 -0.96
N LYS A 50 7.86 -10.60 -0.33
CA LYS A 50 9.14 -11.10 -0.87
C LYS A 50 9.00 -11.81 -2.23
N ARG A 51 7.84 -12.42 -2.49
CA ARG A 51 7.55 -13.19 -3.72
C ARG A 51 6.24 -12.77 -4.38
N ALA A 52 5.66 -11.67 -3.94
CA ALA A 52 4.46 -11.11 -4.53
C ALA A 52 4.74 -10.64 -5.96
N ALA A 53 3.74 -10.71 -6.84
CA ALA A 53 3.84 -10.07 -8.15
C ALA A 53 4.00 -8.57 -7.96
N VAL A 54 4.86 -7.95 -8.77
CA VAL A 54 5.17 -6.52 -8.66
C VAL A 54 3.89 -5.67 -8.76
N ASP A 55 3.00 -6.02 -9.70
CA ASP A 55 1.72 -5.32 -9.88
C ASP A 55 0.83 -5.39 -8.64
N ASP A 56 0.80 -6.53 -7.94
CA ASP A 56 0.03 -6.69 -6.71
C ASP A 56 0.62 -5.86 -5.56
N VAL A 57 1.95 -5.72 -5.50
CA VAL A 57 2.63 -4.88 -4.50
C VAL A 57 2.33 -3.40 -4.71
N PHE A 58 2.28 -2.93 -5.96
CA PHE A 58 1.94 -1.54 -6.26
C PHE A 58 0.44 -1.23 -6.10
N ASN A 59 -0.43 -2.24 -6.11
CA ASN A 59 -1.86 -2.08 -5.89
C ASN A 59 -2.23 -1.92 -4.40
N VAL A 60 -1.65 -0.89 -3.76
CA VAL A 60 -1.87 -0.54 -2.35
C VAL A 60 -3.05 0.44 -2.19
N GLN A 61 -3.83 0.27 -1.13
CA GLN A 61 -4.94 1.15 -0.80
C GLN A 61 -4.85 1.68 0.64
N LEU A 62 -5.12 2.97 0.83
CA LEU A 62 -5.37 3.57 2.14
C LEU A 62 -6.88 3.53 2.42
N LEU A 63 -7.30 2.70 3.38
CA LEU A 63 -8.66 2.62 3.86
C LEU A 63 -8.86 3.48 5.10
N GLY A 64 -9.76 4.45 5.00
CA GLY A 64 -10.04 5.39 6.07
C GLY A 64 -8.81 6.24 6.41
N ARG A 65 -8.41 6.24 7.69
CA ARG A 65 -7.28 7.07 8.16
C ARG A 65 -5.99 6.30 8.35
N GLU A 66 -6.01 5.00 8.64
CA GLU A 66 -4.80 4.30 9.13
C GLU A 66 -4.63 2.88 8.62
N ARG A 67 -5.57 2.35 7.85
CA ARG A 67 -5.52 0.98 7.36
C ARG A 67 -4.93 0.96 5.96
N ILE A 68 -3.91 0.13 5.75
CA ILE A 68 -3.23 -0.08 4.48
C ILE A 68 -3.56 -1.49 4.02
N ARG A 69 -4.05 -1.63 2.80
CA ARG A 69 -4.54 -2.91 2.28
C ARG A 69 -3.95 -3.22 0.92
N TRP A 70 -3.59 -4.49 0.74
CA TRP A 70 -3.24 -5.12 -0.52
C TRP A 70 -4.19 -6.30 -0.75
N ASP A 71 -5.23 -6.09 -1.55
CA ASP A 71 -6.31 -7.07 -1.74
C ASP A 71 -5.82 -8.41 -2.31
N ALA A 72 -5.02 -8.35 -3.39
CA ALA A 72 -4.53 -9.55 -4.06
C ALA A 72 -3.57 -10.38 -3.19
N LEU A 73 -2.94 -9.76 -2.20
CA LEU A 73 -2.00 -10.40 -1.29
C LEU A 73 -2.65 -10.88 0.01
N ASP A 74 -3.93 -10.55 0.24
CA ASP A 74 -4.63 -10.75 1.52
C ASP A 74 -3.85 -10.14 2.71
N VAL A 75 -3.28 -8.95 2.50
CA VAL A 75 -2.52 -8.23 3.52
C VAL A 75 -3.28 -6.97 3.95
N ASP A 76 -3.54 -6.87 5.24
CA ASP A 76 -4.10 -5.69 5.90
C ASP A 76 -3.23 -5.30 7.09
N LEU A 77 -2.72 -4.07 7.09
CA LEU A 77 -1.85 -3.52 8.13
C LEU A 77 -2.39 -2.18 8.63
N SER A 78 -2.22 -1.89 9.91
CA SER A 78 -2.37 -0.53 10.42
C SER A 78 -1.03 0.23 10.34
N LEU A 79 -1.09 1.56 10.23
CA LEU A 79 0.11 2.40 10.36
C LEU A 79 0.85 2.18 11.68
N SER A 80 0.15 1.80 12.75
CA SER A 80 0.77 1.49 14.04
C SER A 80 1.64 0.23 14.00
N ILE A 81 1.24 -0.81 13.26
CA ILE A 81 2.03 -2.02 13.01
C ILE A 81 3.24 -1.67 12.14
N ILE A 82 3.03 -0.94 11.03
CA ILE A 82 4.10 -0.54 10.12
C ILE A 82 5.16 0.29 10.84
N ALA A 83 4.76 1.19 11.73
CA ALA A 83 5.67 2.03 12.51
C ALA A 83 6.38 1.27 13.65
N ASN A 84 5.87 0.12 14.08
CA ASN A 84 6.41 -0.65 15.21
C ASN A 84 6.37 -2.16 14.95
N PRO A 85 7.05 -2.67 13.92
CA PRO A 85 6.92 -4.08 13.50
C PRO A 85 7.37 -5.07 14.59
N ASP A 86 8.33 -4.69 15.44
CA ASP A 86 8.83 -5.57 16.51
C ASP A 86 7.82 -5.83 17.63
N LYS A 87 6.80 -4.96 17.80
CA LYS A 87 5.71 -5.19 18.77
C LYS A 87 4.69 -6.21 18.30
N TYR A 88 4.68 -6.51 17.00
CA TYR A 88 3.70 -7.36 16.35
C TYR A 88 4.43 -8.33 15.42
N PRO A 89 5.08 -9.38 15.94
CA PRO A 89 5.74 -10.36 15.09
C PRO A 89 4.70 -11.03 14.18
N LEU A 90 4.77 -10.75 12.88
CA LEU A 90 3.80 -11.20 11.87
C LEU A 90 4.17 -12.57 11.26
N VAL A 91 5.14 -13.24 11.87
CA VAL A 91 5.55 -14.60 11.55
C VAL A 91 5.08 -15.50 12.68
N SER A 92 4.23 -16.47 12.35
CA SER A 92 3.96 -17.59 13.26
C SER A 92 5.27 -18.33 13.50
N LYS A 93 5.53 -18.67 14.76
CA LYS A 93 6.53 -19.69 15.09
C LYS A 93 6.08 -21.05 14.56
#